data_AF-A0A151A3R2-F1
#
_entry.id   AF-A0A151A3R2-F1
#
_cell.length_a   1.000
_cell.length_b   1.000
_cell.length_c   1.000
_cell.angle_alpha   90.00
_cell.angle_beta   90.00
_cell.angle_gamma   90.00
#
_symmetry.space_group_name_H-M   'P 1'
#
loop_
_entity.id
_entity.type
_entity.pdbx_description
1 polymer ?
#
loop_
_entity_poly.entity_id
_entity_poly.type
_entity_poly.pdbx_seq_one_letter_code
_entity_poly.pdbx_strand_id
1 'polypeptide(L)'
;MLNVISAIGQIGTFIMALFYFISVTLQLYQMKIAFIPALGFNQILIKRSAKGLTLHNTAVKRDGENEEDFLQLYNLGGGAAKQITIEIYIEGNEVLERKFVSMLPSKEGYLLPINKDVFDEIEKTIKNNGYESNLKLKLTYKHNVSRKQQVLYLNGKIDVFNTYDDEAVYELQFINIDQ
;
A
#
# COMPACT_ATOMS: atom_id res chain seq x y z
N MET A 1 15.16 -21.29 -59.78
CA MET A 1 14.05 -20.30 -59.70
C MET A 1 13.04 -20.68 -58.61
N LEU A 2 12.47 -21.89 -58.63
CA LEU A 2 11.56 -22.40 -57.59
C LEU A 2 12.15 -22.35 -56.16
N ASN A 3 13.42 -22.71 -55.98
CA ASN A 3 14.07 -22.70 -54.66
C ASN A 3 14.20 -21.28 -54.06
N VAL A 4 14.33 -20.24 -54.89
CA VAL A 4 14.48 -18.85 -54.42
C VAL A 4 13.12 -18.29 -53.99
N ILE A 5 12.05 -18.59 -54.74
CA ILE A 5 10.68 -18.19 -54.40
C ILE A 5 10.20 -18.91 -53.13
N SER A 6 10.48 -20.22 -53.01
CA SER A 6 10.20 -20.99 -51.78
C SER A 6 10.98 -20.46 -50.59
N ALA A 7 12.25 -20.07 -50.77
CA ALA A 7 13.06 -19.48 -49.71
C ALA A 7 12.50 -18.12 -49.25
N ILE A 8 12.03 -17.27 -50.18
CA ILE A 8 11.37 -15.99 -49.84
C ILE A 8 10.08 -16.23 -49.04
N GLY A 9 9.27 -17.24 -49.41
CA GLY A 9 8.08 -17.63 -48.66
C GLY A 9 8.40 -18.06 -47.23
N GLN A 10 9.45 -18.88 -47.05
CA GLN A 10 9.91 -19.33 -45.73
C GLN A 10 10.45 -18.19 -44.87
N ILE A 11 11.19 -17.23 -45.46
CA ILE A 11 11.65 -16.02 -44.75
C ILE A 11 10.46 -15.18 -44.29
N GLY A 12 9.45 -15.01 -45.15
CA GLY A 12 8.21 -14.32 -44.78
C GLY A 12 7.49 -14.99 -43.60
N THR A 13 7.33 -16.31 -43.63
CA THR A 13 6.75 -17.07 -42.52
C THR A 13 7.59 -16.95 -41.24
N PHE A 14 8.91 -16.99 -41.35
CA PHE A 14 9.81 -16.83 -40.21
C PHE A 14 9.71 -15.45 -39.55
N ILE A 15 9.67 -14.38 -40.36
CA ILE A 15 9.49 -13.01 -39.87
C ILE A 15 8.13 -12.85 -39.18
N MET A 16 7.06 -13.40 -39.76
CA MET A 16 5.74 -13.40 -39.12
C MET A 16 5.76 -14.14 -37.79
N ALA A 17 6.38 -15.32 -37.73
CA ALA A 17 6.53 -16.07 -36.48
C ALA A 17 7.29 -15.29 -35.40
N LEU A 18 8.32 -14.54 -35.77
CA LEU A 18 9.05 -13.67 -34.85
C LEU A 18 8.15 -12.55 -34.29
N PHE A 19 7.37 -11.89 -35.14
CA PHE A 19 6.41 -10.87 -34.69
C PHE A 19 5.34 -11.45 -33.76
N TYR A 20 4.80 -12.63 -34.08
CA TYR A 20 3.87 -13.32 -33.20
C TYR A 20 4.51 -13.64 -31.84
N PHE A 21 5.75 -14.13 -31.83
CA PHE A 21 6.46 -14.43 -30.59
C PHE A 21 6.67 -13.19 -29.71
N ILE A 22 7.09 -12.07 -30.31
CA ILE A 22 7.24 -10.79 -29.59
C ILE A 22 5.89 -10.32 -29.05
N SER A 23 4.83 -10.38 -29.85
CA SER A 23 3.48 -9.97 -29.47
C SER A 23 2.96 -10.77 -28.27
N VAL A 24 3.06 -12.10 -28.32
CA VAL A 24 2.65 -12.98 -27.21
C VAL A 24 3.48 -12.71 -25.95
N THR A 25 4.80 -12.50 -26.10
CA THR A 25 5.67 -12.18 -24.98
C THR A 25 5.25 -10.87 -24.29
N LEU A 26 4.92 -9.84 -25.06
CA LEU A 26 4.42 -8.57 -24.53
C LEU A 26 3.06 -8.75 -23.82
N GLN A 27 2.14 -9.51 -24.39
CA GLN A 27 0.83 -9.79 -23.76
C GLN A 27 0.99 -10.53 -22.42
N LEU A 28 1.83 -11.55 -22.38
CA LEU A 28 2.11 -12.29 -21.13
C LEU A 28 2.75 -11.38 -20.07
N TYR A 29 3.63 -10.47 -20.50
CA TYR A 29 4.24 -9.50 -19.59
C TYR A 29 3.21 -8.50 -19.03
N GLN A 30 2.33 -7.96 -19.87
CA GLN A 30 1.25 -7.06 -19.44
C GLN A 30 0.28 -7.76 -18.49
N MET A 31 -0.12 -9.00 -18.82
CA MET A 31 -0.95 -9.81 -17.94
C MET A 31 -0.27 -10.00 -16.58
N LYS A 32 1.03 -10.32 -16.56
CA LYS A 32 1.78 -10.50 -15.31
C LYS A 32 1.72 -9.24 -14.43
N ILE A 33 1.94 -8.05 -15.00
CA ILE A 33 1.85 -6.77 -14.26
C ILE A 33 0.43 -6.54 -13.72
N ALA A 34 -0.59 -6.87 -14.52
CA ALA A 34 -1.99 -6.76 -14.10
C ALA A 34 -2.34 -7.64 -12.89
N PHE A 35 -1.49 -8.58 -12.50
CA PHE A 35 -1.67 -9.41 -11.30
C PHE A 35 -0.71 -9.08 -10.15
N ILE A 36 0.05 -7.98 -10.24
CA ILE A 36 0.90 -7.53 -9.14
C ILE A 36 0.07 -6.66 -8.19
N PRO A 37 -0.12 -7.06 -6.92
CA PRO A 37 -0.69 -6.18 -5.90
C PRO A 37 0.32 -5.10 -5.52
N ALA A 38 -0.18 -3.94 -5.11
CA ALA A 38 0.61 -2.84 -4.60
C ALA A 38 -0.10 -2.29 -3.36
N LEU A 39 0.42 -2.67 -2.19
CA LEU A 39 -0.18 -2.32 -0.91
C LEU A 39 0.37 -0.98 -0.41
N GLY A 40 -0.52 -0.13 0.11
CA GLY A 40 -0.17 1.15 0.71
C GLY A 40 -1.27 1.66 1.62
N PHE A 41 -0.98 2.70 2.37
CA PHE A 41 -1.97 3.36 3.22
C PHE A 41 -2.30 4.74 2.64
N ASN A 42 -3.55 5.17 2.85
CA ASN A 42 -3.93 6.53 2.50
C ASN A 42 -3.47 7.51 3.57
N GLN A 43 -3.45 8.79 3.17
CA GLN A 43 -3.22 9.91 4.08
C GLN A 43 -4.31 9.95 5.16
N ILE A 44 -3.87 10.02 6.42
CA ILE A 44 -4.75 10.18 7.57
C ILE A 44 -4.57 11.59 8.13
N LEU A 45 -5.67 12.27 8.38
CA LEU A 45 -5.66 13.54 9.11
C LEU A 45 -5.98 13.26 10.58
N ILE A 46 -5.21 13.89 11.46
CA ILE A 46 -5.34 13.74 12.90
C ILE A 46 -5.73 15.09 13.45
N LYS A 47 -6.90 15.18 14.07
CA LYS A 47 -7.34 16.41 14.75
C LYS A 47 -7.05 16.29 16.23
N ARG A 48 -6.47 17.34 16.80
CA ARG A 48 -6.24 17.49 18.23
C ARG A 48 -7.06 18.65 18.75
N SER A 49 -8.00 18.35 19.63
CA SER A 49 -8.81 19.35 20.35
C SER A 49 -8.56 19.26 21.86
N ALA A 50 -9.18 20.16 22.64
CA ALA A 50 -9.14 20.11 24.11
C ALA A 50 -9.71 18.80 24.71
N LYS A 51 -10.48 18.03 23.94
CA LYS A 51 -11.11 16.77 24.37
C LYS A 51 -10.27 15.52 24.07
N GLY A 52 -9.23 15.62 23.25
CA GLY A 52 -8.40 14.47 22.85
C GLY A 52 -7.96 14.52 21.38
N LEU A 53 -7.41 13.40 20.91
CA LEU A 53 -7.06 13.16 19.51
C LEU A 53 -8.15 12.39 18.82
N THR A 54 -8.49 12.77 17.59
CA THR A 54 -9.37 12.00 16.71
C THR A 54 -8.70 11.77 15.37
N LEU A 55 -8.80 10.54 14.87
CA LEU A 55 -8.31 10.16 13.55
C LEU A 55 -9.43 10.30 12.53
N HIS A 56 -9.08 10.83 11.36
CA HIS A 56 -9.99 10.99 10.23
C HIS A 56 -9.31 10.52 8.95
N ASN A 57 -9.90 9.53 8.29
CA ASN A 57 -9.37 9.04 7.03
C ASN A 57 -9.87 9.89 5.86
N THR A 58 -8.95 10.47 5.08
CA THR A 58 -9.33 11.36 3.96
C THR A 58 -10.08 10.66 2.82
N ALA A 59 -10.01 9.33 2.75
CA ALA A 59 -10.54 8.57 1.63
C ALA A 59 -11.93 7.96 1.89
N VAL A 60 -12.46 8.07 3.10
CA VAL A 60 -13.80 7.61 3.44
C VAL A 60 -14.75 8.80 3.39
N LYS A 61 -15.56 8.89 2.32
CA LYS A 61 -16.74 9.78 2.32
C LYS A 61 -17.83 9.15 3.19
N ARG A 62 -17.87 9.47 4.47
CA ARG A 62 -19.01 9.17 5.34
C ARG A 62 -19.64 10.45 5.86
N ASP A 63 -20.96 10.52 5.75
CA ASP A 63 -21.78 11.53 6.42
C ASP A 63 -21.79 11.23 7.93
N GLY A 64 -21.07 12.02 8.72
CA GLY A 64 -21.14 11.99 10.18
C GLY A 64 -19.83 12.37 10.90
N GLU A 65 -19.95 12.96 12.09
CA GLU A 65 -18.85 13.32 13.00
C GLU A 65 -18.35 12.16 13.86
N ASN A 66 -18.40 10.92 13.36
CA ASN A 66 -17.96 9.78 14.15
C ASN A 66 -16.44 9.64 14.11
N GLU A 67 -15.84 9.40 15.28
CA GLU A 67 -14.42 9.12 15.45
C GLU A 67 -14.02 7.88 14.62
N GLU A 68 -12.98 7.99 13.79
CA GLU A 68 -12.52 6.92 12.91
C GLU A 68 -11.16 6.40 13.36
N ASP A 69 -11.14 5.53 14.37
CA ASP A 69 -9.91 4.91 14.90
C ASP A 69 -9.40 3.75 14.03
N PHE A 70 -9.31 3.98 12.72
CA PHE A 70 -8.78 3.00 11.78
C PHE A 70 -7.85 3.64 10.74
N LEU A 71 -6.80 2.91 10.41
CA LEU A 71 -6.01 3.16 9.21
C LEU A 71 -6.69 2.44 8.04
N GLN A 72 -6.45 2.88 6.81
CA GLN A 72 -6.99 2.17 5.65
C GLN A 72 -5.86 1.68 4.76
N LEU A 73 -5.72 0.36 4.71
CA LEU A 73 -4.81 -0.34 3.83
C LEU A 73 -5.48 -0.53 2.48
N TYR A 74 -4.88 -0.02 1.42
CA TYR A 74 -5.36 -0.16 0.06
C TYR A 74 -4.46 -1.04 -0.77
N ASN A 75 -5.09 -1.71 -1.74
CA ASN A 75 -4.38 -2.35 -2.82
C ASN A 75 -4.58 -1.58 -4.12
N LEU A 76 -3.61 -0.75 -4.46
CA LEU A 76 -3.59 0.05 -5.69
C LEU A 76 -3.14 -0.75 -6.92
N GLY A 77 -2.62 -1.97 -6.69
CA GLY A 77 -2.14 -2.85 -7.75
C GLY A 77 -3.26 -3.58 -8.48
N GLY A 78 -2.92 -4.19 -9.62
CA GLY A 78 -3.88 -4.93 -10.43
C GLY A 78 -4.26 -6.30 -9.85
N GLY A 79 -3.38 -6.92 -9.06
CA GLY A 79 -3.59 -8.25 -8.49
C GLY A 79 -4.16 -8.24 -7.08
N ALA A 80 -4.59 -9.40 -6.58
CA ALA A 80 -5.01 -9.57 -5.18
C ALA A 80 -3.81 -9.97 -4.29
N ALA A 81 -3.73 -9.36 -3.10
CA ALA A 81 -2.82 -9.79 -2.05
C ALA A 81 -3.49 -10.83 -1.15
N LYS A 82 -2.74 -11.85 -0.72
CA LYS A 82 -3.20 -12.95 0.14
C LYS A 82 -2.26 -13.14 1.32
N GLN A 83 -2.78 -13.70 2.40
CA GLN A 83 -2.01 -14.02 3.61
C GLN A 83 -1.23 -12.80 4.11
N ILE A 84 -1.92 -11.67 4.23
CA ILE A 84 -1.33 -10.40 4.60
C ILE A 84 -1.15 -10.40 6.12
N THR A 85 0.08 -10.22 6.57
CA THR A 85 0.41 -9.93 7.96
C THR A 85 0.82 -8.47 8.04
N ILE A 86 0.13 -7.74 8.91
CA ILE A 86 0.37 -6.32 9.16
C ILE A 86 0.97 -6.23 10.56
N GLU A 87 2.18 -5.72 10.65
CA GLU A 87 2.88 -5.51 11.93
C GLU A 87 3.14 -4.01 12.08
N ILE A 88 2.64 -3.42 13.16
CA ILE A 88 2.91 -2.04 13.57
C ILE A 88 3.87 -2.12 14.76
N TYR A 89 5.00 -1.43 14.68
CA TYR A 89 6.06 -1.50 15.67
C TYR A 89 6.78 -0.16 15.82
N ILE A 90 7.46 0.02 16.95
CA ILE A 90 8.33 1.18 17.20
C ILE A 90 9.78 0.78 16.86
N GLU A 91 10.58 1.75 16.42
CA GLU A 91 12.04 1.60 16.32
C GLU A 91 12.62 1.02 17.63
N GLY A 92 13.24 -0.18 17.54
CA GLY A 92 13.63 -0.98 18.71
C GLY A 92 12.98 -2.38 18.81
N ASN A 93 12.14 -2.76 17.84
CA ASN A 93 11.50 -4.08 17.67
C ASN A 93 10.37 -4.44 18.64
N GLU A 94 9.77 -3.47 19.33
CA GLU A 94 8.53 -3.72 20.06
C GLU A 94 7.33 -3.67 19.09
N VAL A 95 6.70 -4.82 18.87
CA VAL A 95 5.48 -4.91 18.04
C VAL A 95 4.29 -4.46 18.87
N LEU A 96 3.76 -3.28 18.55
CA LEU A 96 2.56 -2.72 19.19
C LEU A 96 1.30 -3.45 18.76
N GLU A 97 1.22 -3.85 17.49
CA GLU A 97 0.04 -4.51 16.96
C GLU A 97 0.37 -5.44 15.80
N ARG A 98 -0.31 -6.60 15.77
CA ARG A 98 -0.24 -7.54 14.66
C ARG A 98 -1.64 -7.92 14.21
N LYS A 99 -1.91 -7.81 12.91
CA LYS A 99 -3.17 -8.23 12.27
C LYS A 99 -2.93 -9.16 11.11
N PHE A 100 -3.94 -9.97 10.84
CA PHE A 100 -3.93 -10.94 9.74
C PHE A 100 -5.13 -10.68 8.84
N VAL A 101 -4.88 -10.51 7.55
CA VAL A 101 -5.91 -10.37 6.52
C VAL A 101 -5.74 -11.50 5.52
N SER A 102 -6.81 -12.28 5.31
CA SER A 102 -6.78 -13.45 4.44
C SER A 102 -6.53 -13.06 2.97
N MET A 103 -7.23 -12.03 2.49
CA MET A 103 -7.14 -11.53 1.14
C MET A 103 -7.54 -10.04 1.07
N LEU A 104 -6.83 -9.28 0.25
CA LEU A 104 -7.21 -7.93 -0.17
C LEU A 104 -7.25 -7.89 -1.71
N PRO A 105 -8.45 -7.82 -2.32
CA PRO A 105 -8.59 -7.75 -3.77
C PRO A 105 -7.96 -6.49 -4.39
N SER A 106 -7.86 -6.48 -5.71
CA SER A 106 -7.41 -5.34 -6.50
C SER A 106 -8.36 -4.15 -6.33
N LYS A 107 -7.81 -2.94 -6.14
CA LYS A 107 -8.57 -1.68 -6.00
C LYS A 107 -9.54 -1.63 -4.82
N GLU A 108 -9.36 -2.52 -3.85
CA GLU A 108 -10.15 -2.55 -2.61
C GLU A 108 -9.34 -2.03 -1.43
N GLY A 109 -10.06 -1.60 -0.38
CA GLY A 109 -9.50 -1.13 0.88
C GLY A 109 -9.91 -2.03 2.04
N TYR A 110 -9.02 -2.20 3.01
CA TYR A 110 -9.27 -2.82 4.29
C TYR A 110 -9.17 -1.76 5.38
N LEU A 111 -10.25 -1.60 6.14
CA LEU A 111 -10.25 -0.78 7.35
C LEU A 111 -9.49 -1.57 8.42
N LEU A 112 -8.39 -1.02 8.88
CA LEU A 112 -7.48 -1.57 9.89
C LEU A 112 -7.71 -0.81 11.20
N PRO A 113 -8.56 -1.31 12.11
CA PRO A 113 -8.69 -0.72 13.43
C PRO A 113 -7.35 -0.79 14.15
N ILE A 114 -6.98 0.30 14.81
CA ILE A 114 -5.76 0.36 15.62
C ILE A 114 -6.09 0.14 17.09
N ASN A 115 -5.15 -0.46 17.82
CA ASN A 115 -5.26 -0.59 19.27
C ASN A 115 -4.83 0.70 19.99
N LYS A 116 -5.02 0.68 21.31
CA LYS A 116 -4.64 1.78 22.19
C LYS A 116 -3.13 2.05 22.15
N ASP A 117 -2.28 1.04 22.08
CA ASP A 117 -0.82 1.21 22.13
C ASP A 117 -0.30 1.99 20.91
N VAL A 118 -0.84 1.69 19.72
CA VAL A 118 -0.55 2.43 18.48
C VAL A 118 -1.08 3.86 18.58
N PHE A 119 -2.29 4.04 19.11
CA PHE A 119 -2.88 5.36 19.29
C PHE A 119 -2.07 6.24 20.26
N ASP A 120 -1.67 5.67 21.41
CA ASP A 120 -0.88 6.35 22.43
C ASP A 120 0.49 6.78 21.88
N GLU A 121 1.09 6.00 20.97
CA GLU A 121 2.37 6.36 20.31
C GLU A 121 2.21 7.53 19.34
N ILE A 122 1.13 7.55 18.57
CA ILE A 122 0.78 8.69 17.71
C ILE A 122 0.60 9.94 18.57
N GLU A 123 -0.12 9.83 19.70
CA GLU A 123 -0.31 10.93 20.63
C GLU A 123 1.00 11.46 21.23
N LYS A 124 1.88 10.56 21.68
CA LYS A 124 3.20 10.94 22.20
C LYS A 124 4.03 11.69 21.17
N THR A 125 4.04 11.21 19.92
CA THR A 125 4.76 11.86 18.82
C THR A 125 4.25 13.28 18.58
N ILE A 126 2.93 13.46 18.55
CA ILE A 126 2.30 14.77 18.38
C ILE A 126 2.58 15.71 19.56
N LYS A 127 2.51 15.21 20.81
CA LYS A 127 2.84 15.99 22.02
C LYS A 127 4.28 16.46 22.04
N ASN A 128 5.19 15.68 21.47
CA ASN A 128 6.59 16.04 21.32
C ASN A 128 6.83 16.88 20.05
N ASN A 129 5.91 17.80 19.68
CA ASN A 129 6.06 18.72 18.55
C ASN A 129 6.30 18.09 17.16
N GLY A 130 5.81 16.86 16.92
CA GLY A 130 5.84 16.26 15.58
C GLY A 130 7.27 15.94 15.06
N TYR A 131 8.18 15.54 15.95
CA TYR A 131 9.41 14.88 15.53
C TYR A 131 9.09 13.64 14.67
N GLU A 132 10.09 13.12 13.94
CA GLU A 132 9.95 11.89 13.16
C GLU A 132 9.26 10.80 13.99
N SER A 133 8.14 10.28 13.48
CA SER A 133 7.40 9.24 14.17
C SER A 133 8.24 7.97 14.15
N ASN A 134 8.42 7.36 15.31
CA ASN A 134 9.11 6.06 15.41
C ASN A 134 8.22 4.91 14.95
N LEU A 135 6.99 5.20 14.52
CA LEU A 135 6.00 4.23 14.07
C LEU A 135 6.44 3.64 12.74
N LYS A 136 6.74 2.35 12.73
CA LYS A 136 7.08 1.59 11.53
C LYS A 136 6.01 0.53 11.28
N LEU A 137 5.83 0.24 10.00
CA LEU A 137 4.91 -0.78 9.53
C LEU A 137 5.64 -1.78 8.64
N LYS A 138 5.31 -3.05 8.84
CA LYS A 138 5.78 -4.13 7.99
C LYS A 138 4.58 -4.90 7.48
N LEU A 139 4.46 -4.92 6.15
CA LEU A 139 3.48 -5.73 5.46
C LEU A 139 4.17 -6.95 4.87
N THR A 140 3.71 -8.13 5.24
CA THR A 140 4.15 -9.39 4.64
C THR A 140 2.98 -10.01 3.90
N TYR A 141 3.10 -10.29 2.61
CA TYR A 141 1.99 -10.81 1.81
C TYR A 141 2.45 -11.68 0.65
N LYS A 142 1.52 -12.39 0.02
CA LYS A 142 1.74 -13.10 -1.25
C LYS A 142 0.80 -12.54 -2.31
N HIS A 143 1.25 -12.53 -3.55
CA HIS A 143 0.35 -12.29 -4.69
C HIS A 143 -0.51 -13.54 -4.96
N ASN A 144 -1.59 -13.39 -5.70
CA ASN A 144 -2.50 -14.48 -6.04
C ASN A 144 -1.93 -15.49 -7.05
N VAL A 145 -0.99 -15.09 -7.92
CA VAL A 145 -0.51 -15.91 -9.06
C VAL A 145 0.83 -16.63 -8.81
N SER A 146 1.65 -16.15 -7.89
CA SER A 146 2.93 -16.76 -7.51
C SER A 146 2.97 -17.05 -6.00
N ARG A 147 3.99 -17.78 -5.55
CA ARG A 147 4.12 -18.22 -4.15
C ARG A 147 5.13 -17.39 -3.35
N LYS A 148 5.87 -16.50 -4.03
CA LYS A 148 6.95 -15.70 -3.42
C LYS A 148 6.36 -14.67 -2.46
N GLN A 149 6.76 -14.76 -1.20
CA GLN A 149 6.44 -13.78 -0.19
C GLN A 149 7.08 -12.43 -0.53
N GLN A 150 6.30 -11.37 -0.39
CA GLN A 150 6.75 -9.98 -0.46
C GLN A 150 6.76 -9.41 0.95
N VAL A 151 7.70 -8.52 1.20
CA VAL A 151 7.80 -7.74 2.44
C VAL A 151 7.93 -6.28 2.03
N LEU A 152 7.16 -5.42 2.67
CA LEU A 152 7.19 -3.98 2.49
C LEU A 152 7.37 -3.32 3.86
N TYR A 153 8.33 -2.43 3.97
CA TYR A 153 8.61 -1.63 5.16
C TYR A 153 8.20 -0.19 4.94
N LEU A 154 7.38 0.34 5.84
CA LEU A 154 6.86 1.69 5.79
C LEU A 154 7.25 2.44 7.06
N ASN A 155 7.66 3.70 6.92
CA ASN A 155 7.85 4.62 8.03
C ASN A 155 6.64 5.54 8.15
N GLY A 156 6.09 5.65 9.35
CA GLY A 156 5.11 6.67 9.69
C GLY A 156 5.81 8.02 9.73
N LYS A 157 5.23 9.02 9.09
CA LYS A 157 5.66 10.42 9.20
C LYS A 157 4.47 11.24 9.64
N ILE A 158 4.65 12.00 10.71
CA ILE A 158 3.62 12.92 11.21
C ILE A 158 4.12 14.34 11.00
N ASP A 159 3.41 15.10 10.18
CA ASP A 159 3.72 16.52 9.93
C ASP A 159 2.55 17.39 10.40
N VAL A 160 2.84 18.64 10.77
CA VAL A 160 1.79 19.63 11.06
C VAL A 160 1.15 20.05 9.74
N PHE A 161 -0.15 19.80 9.59
CA PHE A 161 -0.89 20.15 8.38
C PHE A 161 -1.45 21.57 8.45
N ASN A 162 -2.17 21.90 9.52
CA ASN A 162 -2.72 23.23 9.75
C ASN A 162 -3.00 23.49 11.23
N THR A 163 -3.06 24.76 11.65
CA THR A 163 -3.45 25.15 13.00
C THR A 163 -4.58 26.17 12.91
N TYR A 164 -5.71 25.86 13.54
CA TYR A 164 -6.83 26.77 13.75
C TYR A 164 -6.80 27.26 15.21
N ASP A 165 -7.58 28.30 15.52
CA ASP A 165 -7.54 28.95 16.85
C ASP A 165 -7.78 27.96 18.01
N ASP A 166 -8.61 26.92 17.81
CA ASP A 166 -8.97 25.92 18.83
C ASP A 166 -8.56 24.47 18.49
N GLU A 167 -7.99 24.22 17.30
CA GLU A 167 -7.70 22.87 16.80
C GLU A 167 -6.39 22.80 16.01
N ALA A 168 -5.54 21.82 16.33
CA ALA A 168 -4.37 21.50 15.51
C ALA A 168 -4.66 20.28 14.65
N VAL A 169 -4.34 20.36 13.35
CA VAL A 169 -4.48 19.27 12.39
C VAL A 169 -3.10 18.78 11.99
N TYR A 170 -2.87 17.49 12.14
CA TYR A 170 -1.66 16.80 11.73
C TYR A 170 -1.96 15.84 10.59
N GLU A 171 -0.95 15.52 9.81
CA GLU A 171 -1.01 14.56 8.73
C GLU A 171 -0.12 13.37 9.06
N LEU A 172 -0.68 12.16 9.04
CA LEU A 172 0.05 10.91 9.12
C LEU A 172 0.13 10.26 7.74
N GLN A 173 1.35 10.05 7.26
CA GLN A 173 1.67 9.35 6.04
C GLN A 173 2.54 8.12 6.32
N PHE A 174 2.42 7.10 5.48
CA PHE A 174 3.29 5.93 5.51
C PHE A 174 4.14 5.88 4.25
N ILE A 175 5.45 6.08 4.40
CA ILE A 175 6.40 6.23 3.30
C ILE A 175 7.28 4.99 3.24
N ASN A 176 7.59 4.50 2.03
CA ASN A 176 8.45 3.34 1.86
C ASN A 176 9.89 3.64 2.33
N ILE A 177 10.46 2.75 3.14
CA ILE A 177 11.84 2.87 3.65
C ILE A 177 12.87 2.43 2.59
N ASP A 178 12.46 1.64 1.60
CA ASP A 178 13.34 1.10 0.56
C ASP A 178 13.52 2.05 -0.66
N GLN A 179 13.48 3.38 -0.47
CA GLN A 179 13.80 4.38 -1.51
C GLN A 179 14.99 5.27 -1.11
#